data_AF-B7G7V1-F1
#
_entry.id   AF-B7G7V1-F1
#
_cell.length_a   1.000
_cell.length_b   1.000
_cell.length_c   1.000
_cell.angle_alpha   90.00
_cell.angle_beta   90.00
_cell.angle_gamma   90.00
#
_symmetry.space_group_name_H-M   'P 1'
#
loop_
_entity.id
_entity.type
_entity.pdbx_description
1 polymer ?
#
loop_
_entity_poly.entity_id
_entity_poly.type
_entity_poly.pdbx_seq_one_letter_code
_entity_poly.pdbx_strand_id
1 'polypeptide(L)'
;MTATVSTADPELGERSPLLTGNGEEPKPLEDIKDHYVKEQVVASIAGVSFITSVLSLVFQAAGHPTVFVSGLLGTILAPYAAIQQRKLTEVEALAETNERLTSEVDQLATENERLSTQVQTMEKSVANLQTMEETLETLQSMQGESVDELENQLEESKQILASMNVNLKSELLQNLISVMLAADANGDMLLSDEEIEDLIHQLESIHGVELKEQMLKNIIIDAGRSVAGIMELARHVLCDKDIPEDKNIFALVEEYK
;
A
#
# COMPACT_ATOMS: atom_id res chain seq x y z
N MET A 1 7.98 -10.56 -21.21
CA MET A 1 7.36 -9.60 -20.27
C MET A 1 8.34 -9.39 -19.12
N THR A 2 9.06 -8.28 -19.16
CA THR A 2 10.14 -7.92 -18.23
C THR A 2 9.56 -7.18 -17.04
N ALA A 3 9.47 -7.85 -15.89
CA ALA A 3 9.14 -7.21 -14.62
C ALA A 3 10.39 -6.51 -14.08
N THR A 4 10.40 -5.18 -14.17
CA THR A 4 11.35 -4.31 -13.49
C THR A 4 11.05 -4.32 -11.99
N VAL A 5 11.91 -4.96 -11.21
CA VAL A 5 11.94 -4.86 -9.75
C VAL A 5 12.46 -3.47 -9.39
N SER A 6 11.54 -2.61 -8.93
CA SER A 6 11.83 -1.29 -8.40
C SER A 6 12.28 -1.43 -6.95
N THR A 7 13.58 -1.29 -6.71
CA THR A 7 14.16 -1.12 -5.36
C THR A 7 13.80 0.28 -4.85
N ALA A 8 12.87 0.36 -3.91
CA ALA A 8 12.60 1.57 -3.15
C ALA A 8 13.33 1.50 -1.81
N ASP A 9 14.12 2.55 -1.55
CA ASP A 9 14.94 2.79 -0.38
C ASP A 9 14.16 2.79 0.94
N PRO A 10 14.75 2.30 2.05
CA PRO A 10 14.25 2.54 3.39
C PRO A 10 14.79 3.89 3.89
N GLU A 11 14.23 4.99 3.39
CA GLU A 11 14.43 6.30 4.01
C GLU A 11 13.63 6.36 5.32
N LEU A 12 14.36 6.08 6.40
CA LEU A 12 14.43 6.90 7.61
C LEU A 12 13.21 7.78 7.90
N GLY A 13 12.35 7.28 8.80
CA GLY A 13 11.93 8.03 9.98
C GLY A 13 11.53 9.49 9.76
N GLU A 14 10.49 9.71 8.96
CA GLU A 14 9.71 10.93 9.08
C GLU A 14 8.97 10.89 10.42
N ARG A 15 9.59 11.57 11.38
CA ARG A 15 9.00 12.01 12.63
C ARG A 15 7.60 12.56 12.34
N SER A 16 6.60 11.93 12.92
CA SER A 16 5.27 12.50 13.08
C SER A 16 5.41 13.97 13.49
N PRO A 17 4.64 14.90 12.91
CA PRO A 17 4.49 16.25 13.43
C PRO A 17 3.64 16.17 14.70
N LEU A 18 4.19 15.56 15.75
CA LEU A 18 3.70 15.73 17.11
C LEU A 18 4.24 17.08 17.57
N LEU A 19 3.33 18.02 17.84
CA LEU A 19 3.53 19.38 18.35
C LEU A 19 3.71 20.50 17.30
N THR A 20 2.71 20.69 16.45
CA THR A 20 2.36 22.03 15.91
C THR A 20 0.95 22.47 16.34
N GLY A 21 0.50 22.00 17.51
CA GLY A 21 -0.52 22.69 18.28
C GLY A 21 0.20 23.72 19.14
N ASN A 22 0.05 25.00 18.79
CA ASN A 22 0.65 26.18 19.41
C ASN A 22 1.07 25.97 20.87
N GLY A 23 2.39 25.95 21.11
CA GLY A 23 2.99 26.08 22.43
C GLY A 23 2.79 27.47 23.01
N GLU A 24 1.54 27.93 23.09
CA GLU A 24 1.19 28.98 24.03
C GLU A 24 1.13 28.31 25.41
N GLU A 25 2.28 28.31 26.08
CA GLU A 25 2.32 28.16 27.54
C GLU A 25 1.20 29.04 28.11
N PRO A 26 0.37 28.53 29.04
CA PRO A 26 -0.68 29.33 29.65
C PRO A 26 -0.03 30.59 30.20
N LYS A 27 -0.43 31.76 29.66
CA LYS A 27 0.18 33.05 29.99
C LYS A 27 0.30 33.15 31.51
N PRO A 28 1.52 33.39 32.04
CA PRO A 28 1.71 33.50 33.48
C PRO A 28 0.78 34.57 34.01
N LEU A 29 0.08 34.23 35.10
CA LEU A 29 -0.95 35.06 35.72
C LEU A 29 -0.49 36.51 35.78
N GLU A 30 -1.15 37.37 35.01
CA GLU A 30 -0.97 38.80 35.11
C GLU A 30 -1.53 39.19 36.48
N ASP A 31 -0.61 39.52 37.40
CA ASP A 31 -0.92 39.87 38.78
C ASP A 31 -1.98 40.97 38.77
N ILE A 32 -3.14 40.70 39.37
CA ILE A 32 -4.39 41.41 39.13
C ILE A 32 -4.25 42.87 39.60
N LYS A 33 -3.81 43.74 38.69
CA LYS A 33 -3.53 45.16 38.95
C LYS A 33 -4.81 45.98 39.11
N ASP A 34 -5.94 45.48 38.64
CA ASP A 34 -7.20 46.21 38.56
C ASP A 34 -7.92 46.38 39.90
N HIS A 35 -7.60 45.57 40.91
CA HIS A 35 -8.19 45.70 42.25
C HIS A 35 -7.55 46.81 43.09
N TYR A 36 -6.28 47.15 42.83
CA TYR A 36 -5.57 48.21 43.53
C TYR A 36 -6.17 49.60 43.27
N VAL A 37 -6.68 49.85 42.06
CA VAL A 37 -7.21 51.17 41.67
C VAL A 37 -8.54 51.46 42.38
N LYS A 38 -9.44 50.47 42.46
CA LYS A 38 -10.71 50.62 43.17
C LYS A 38 -10.49 50.79 44.68
N GLU A 39 -9.53 50.06 45.26
CA GLU A 39 -9.15 50.21 46.66
C GLU A 39 -8.53 51.59 46.95
N GLN A 40 -7.64 52.08 46.09
CA GLN A 40 -7.07 53.43 46.23
C GLN A 40 -8.12 54.55 46.11
N VAL A 41 -9.08 54.42 45.19
CA VAL A 41 -10.15 55.42 45.05
C VAL A 41 -11.05 55.42 46.28
N VAL A 42 -11.46 54.26 46.78
CA VAL A 42 -12.28 54.17 47.99
C VAL A 42 -11.50 54.66 49.23
N ALA A 43 -10.22 54.30 49.37
CA ALA A 43 -9.38 54.74 50.48
C ALA A 43 -9.11 56.25 50.46
N SER A 44 -8.90 56.84 49.27
CA SER A 44 -8.71 58.29 49.14
C SER A 44 -9.99 59.06 49.46
N ILE A 45 -11.15 58.61 48.97
CA ILE A 45 -12.45 59.21 49.29
C ILE A 45 -12.75 59.10 50.80
N ALA A 46 -12.46 57.95 51.41
CA ALA A 46 -12.61 57.75 52.85
C ALA A 46 -11.64 58.63 53.67
N GLY A 47 -10.39 58.80 53.21
CA GLY A 47 -9.43 59.69 53.84
C GLY A 47 -9.87 61.16 53.78
N VAL A 48 -10.35 61.61 52.63
CA VAL A 48 -10.88 62.97 52.45
C VAL A 48 -12.12 63.20 53.32
N SER A 49 -13.04 62.24 53.40
CA SER A 49 -14.24 62.38 54.23
C SER A 49 -13.93 62.37 55.73
N PHE A 50 -12.94 61.57 56.16
CA PHE A 50 -12.46 61.57 57.55
C PHE A 50 -11.82 62.91 57.90
N ILE A 51 -10.91 63.43 57.08
CA ILE A 51 -10.26 64.74 57.29
C ILE A 51 -11.32 65.85 57.33
N THR A 52 -12.29 65.82 56.41
CA THR A 52 -13.40 66.79 56.37
C THR A 52 -14.26 66.71 57.63
N SER A 53 -14.53 65.50 58.13
CA SER A 53 -15.31 65.29 59.37
C SER A 53 -14.58 65.78 60.62
N VAL A 54 -13.26 65.53 60.70
CA VAL A 54 -12.41 66.04 61.80
C VAL A 54 -12.31 67.57 61.75
N LEU A 55 -12.13 68.16 60.58
CA LEU A 55 -12.12 69.62 60.41
C LEU A 55 -13.47 70.24 60.78
N SER A 56 -14.58 69.60 60.38
CA SER A 56 -15.93 70.05 60.74
C SER A 56 -16.16 69.99 62.25
N LEU A 57 -15.64 68.97 62.94
CA LEU A 57 -15.67 68.91 64.41
C LEU A 57 -14.87 70.05 65.05
N VAL A 58 -13.67 70.35 64.56
CA VAL A 58 -12.82 71.41 65.11
C VAL A 58 -13.43 72.80 64.91
N PHE A 59 -14.02 73.06 63.74
CA PHE A 59 -14.59 74.38 63.41
C PHE A 59 -16.02 74.59 63.93
N GLN A 60 -16.81 73.53 64.14
CA GLN A 60 -18.26 73.62 64.40
C GLN A 60 -18.69 73.08 65.77
N ALA A 61 -17.76 72.63 66.61
CA ALA A 61 -18.01 72.12 67.98
C ALA A 61 -18.74 73.10 68.92
N ALA A 62 -18.90 74.38 68.56
CA ALA A 62 -19.58 75.37 69.37
C ALA A 62 -21.12 75.42 69.20
N GLY A 63 -21.71 74.73 68.19
CA GLY A 63 -23.09 75.04 67.76
C GLY A 63 -24.15 73.94 67.86
N HIS A 64 -23.88 72.69 67.47
CA HIS A 64 -24.94 71.68 67.30
C HIS A 64 -24.49 70.23 67.63
N PRO A 65 -25.16 69.53 68.57
CA PRO A 65 -24.78 68.18 69.02
C PRO A 65 -25.08 67.06 68.00
N THR A 66 -25.84 67.33 66.94
CA THR A 66 -26.22 66.33 65.93
C THR A 66 -25.05 65.83 65.09
N VAL A 67 -24.01 66.65 64.90
CA VAL A 67 -22.80 66.31 64.11
C VAL A 67 -21.96 65.21 64.79
N PHE A 68 -21.96 65.16 66.12
CA PHE A 68 -21.23 64.13 66.88
C PHE A 68 -21.82 62.73 66.65
N VAL A 69 -23.15 62.61 66.57
CA VAL A 69 -23.82 61.32 66.39
C VAL A 69 -23.55 60.76 64.99
N SER A 70 -23.58 61.60 63.96
CA SER A 70 -23.25 61.19 62.59
C SER A 70 -21.78 60.80 62.43
N GLY A 71 -20.86 61.50 63.10
CA GLY A 71 -19.42 61.17 63.05
C GLY A 71 -19.09 59.82 63.70
N LEU A 72 -19.71 59.51 64.85
CA LEU A 72 -19.53 58.23 65.54
C LEU A 72 -20.08 57.05 64.72
N LEU A 73 -21.26 57.21 64.13
CA LEU A 73 -21.85 56.21 63.23
C LEU A 73 -20.98 55.96 61.98
N GLY A 74 -20.46 57.03 61.36
CA GLY A 74 -19.57 56.92 60.21
C GLY A 74 -18.29 56.14 60.51
N THR A 75 -17.73 56.32 61.72
CA THR A 75 -16.52 55.63 62.16
C THR A 75 -16.70 54.12 62.33
N ILE A 76 -17.92 53.65 62.63
CA ILE A 76 -18.25 52.22 62.76
C ILE A 76 -18.64 51.61 61.41
N LEU A 77 -19.36 52.38 60.57
CA LEU A 77 -19.79 51.93 59.24
C LEU A 77 -18.60 51.74 58.27
N ALA A 78 -17.58 52.60 58.34
CA ALA A 78 -16.41 52.52 57.49
C ALA A 78 -15.65 51.17 57.57
N PRO A 79 -15.23 50.66 58.76
CA PRO A 79 -14.57 49.36 58.86
C PRO A 79 -15.50 48.20 58.51
N TYR A 80 -16.80 48.32 58.79
CA TYR A 80 -17.78 47.28 58.43
C TYR A 80 -17.94 47.15 56.91
N ALA A 81 -18.05 48.27 56.20
CA ALA A 81 -18.10 48.30 54.74
C ALA A 81 -16.79 47.75 54.13
N ALA A 82 -15.63 48.09 54.70
CA ALA A 82 -14.35 47.56 54.25
C ALA A 82 -14.26 46.02 54.38
N ILE A 83 -14.76 45.45 55.49
CA ILE A 83 -14.81 43.99 55.68
C ILE A 83 -15.79 43.33 54.70
N GLN A 84 -16.95 43.93 54.45
CA GLN A 84 -17.90 43.40 53.46
C GLN A 84 -17.33 43.43 52.04
N GLN A 85 -16.62 44.50 51.68
CA GLN A 85 -16.00 44.61 50.37
C GLN A 85 -14.96 43.50 50.15
N ARG A 86 -14.16 43.15 51.18
CA ARG A 86 -13.22 42.02 51.10
C ARG A 86 -13.92 40.68 50.84
N LYS A 87 -15.08 40.44 51.48
CA LYS A 87 -15.85 39.21 51.25
C LYS A 87 -16.42 39.14 49.84
N LEU A 88 -16.87 40.27 49.29
CA LEU A 88 -17.34 40.33 47.90
C LEU A 88 -16.21 40.03 46.92
N THR A 89 -15.01 40.59 47.15
CA THR A 89 -13.83 40.31 46.34
C THR A 89 -13.39 38.84 46.41
N GLU A 90 -13.43 38.22 47.60
CA GLU A 90 -13.11 36.80 47.74
C GLU A 90 -14.11 35.90 47.01
N VAL A 91 -15.40 36.24 47.05
CA VAL A 91 -16.44 35.51 46.30
C VAL A 91 -16.27 35.67 44.78
N GLU A 92 -15.92 36.88 44.32
CA GLU A 92 -15.64 37.14 42.89
C GLU A 92 -14.41 36.36 42.41
N ALA A 93 -13.32 36.35 43.20
CA ALA A 93 -12.14 35.54 42.91
C ALA A 93 -12.45 34.03 42.90
N LEU A 94 -13.27 33.55 43.84
CA LEU A 94 -13.71 32.15 43.86
C LEU A 94 -14.57 31.80 42.64
N ALA A 95 -15.47 32.69 42.22
CA ALA A 95 -16.29 32.51 41.04
C ALA A 95 -15.42 32.41 39.77
N GLU A 96 -14.44 33.30 39.63
CA GLU A 96 -13.48 33.26 38.52
C GLU A 96 -12.65 31.97 38.52
N THR A 97 -12.17 31.52 39.69
CA THR A 97 -11.45 30.24 39.77
C THR A 97 -12.33 29.04 39.43
N ASN A 98 -13.63 29.07 39.76
CA ASN A 98 -14.55 28.00 39.43
C ASN A 98 -14.84 27.96 37.92
N GLU A 99 -15.02 29.11 37.29
CA GLU A 99 -15.16 29.21 35.83
C GLU A 99 -13.93 28.66 35.11
N ARG A 100 -12.72 29.00 35.57
CA ARG A 100 -11.47 28.46 35.03
C ARG A 100 -11.35 26.95 35.21
N LEU A 101 -11.65 26.44 36.41
CA LEU A 101 -11.65 24.99 36.67
C LEU A 101 -12.66 24.26 35.79
N THR A 102 -13.84 24.86 35.57
CA THR A 102 -14.85 24.30 34.67
C THR A 102 -14.32 24.24 33.25
N SER A 103 -13.68 25.31 32.77
CA SER A 103 -13.04 25.34 31.45
C SER A 103 -11.91 24.30 31.32
N GLU A 104 -11.09 24.10 32.35
CA GLU A 104 -10.04 23.08 32.35
C GLU A 104 -10.63 21.67 32.32
N VAL A 105 -11.70 21.42 33.07
CA VAL A 105 -12.42 20.14 33.07
C VAL A 105 -13.03 19.87 31.69
N ASP A 106 -13.64 20.87 31.06
CA ASP A 106 -14.20 20.73 29.71
C ASP A 106 -13.11 20.46 28.67
N GLN A 107 -11.94 21.10 28.80
CA GLN A 107 -10.79 20.83 27.95
C GLN A 107 -10.27 19.40 28.14
N LEU A 108 -10.11 18.95 29.39
CA LEU A 108 -9.69 17.58 29.69
C LEU A 108 -10.71 16.54 29.21
N ALA A 109 -12.00 16.83 29.31
CA ALA A 109 -13.06 15.97 28.79
C ALA A 109 -12.95 15.83 27.26
N THR A 110 -12.71 16.95 26.57
CA THR A 110 -12.50 16.97 25.11
C THR A 110 -11.24 16.20 24.71
N GLU A 111 -10.15 16.34 25.46
CA GLU A 111 -8.91 15.60 25.21
C GLU A 111 -9.08 14.10 25.45
N ASN A 112 -9.85 13.71 26.47
CA ASN A 112 -10.15 12.31 26.76
C ASN A 112 -11.01 11.68 25.65
N GLU A 113 -12.01 12.40 25.13
CA GLU A 113 -12.79 11.97 23.97
C GLU A 113 -11.92 11.80 22.71
N ARG A 114 -10.99 12.73 22.48
CA ARG A 114 -10.02 12.63 21.37
C ARG A 114 -9.11 11.41 21.50
N LEU A 115 -8.58 11.17 22.70
CA LEU A 115 -7.73 10.01 22.98
C LEU A 115 -8.51 8.70 22.82
N SER A 116 -9.75 8.64 23.30
CA SER A 116 -10.64 7.48 23.13
C SER A 116 -10.88 7.16 21.64
N THR A 117 -11.13 8.19 20.83
CA THR A 117 -11.28 8.06 19.37
C THR A 117 -10.00 7.55 18.71
N GLN A 118 -8.83 8.01 19.19
CA GLN A 118 -7.54 7.54 18.68
C GLN A 118 -7.28 6.07 19.03
N VAL A 119 -7.64 5.64 20.24
CA VAL A 119 -7.57 4.22 20.64
C VAL A 119 -8.47 3.37 19.76
N GLN A 120 -9.72 3.78 19.52
CA GLN A 120 -10.64 3.05 18.64
C GLN A 120 -10.09 2.93 17.21
N THR A 121 -9.43 3.99 16.71
CA THR A 121 -8.79 3.97 15.39
C THR A 121 -7.63 2.98 15.35
N MET A 122 -6.80 2.95 16.40
CA MET A 122 -5.70 1.98 16.52
C MET A 122 -6.22 0.53 16.62
N GLU A 123 -7.29 0.28 17.37
CA GLU A 123 -7.93 -1.04 17.44
C GLU A 123 -8.42 -1.50 16.06
N LYS A 124 -9.03 -0.59 15.28
CA LYS A 124 -9.44 -0.89 13.90
C LYS A 124 -8.24 -1.20 13.00
N SER A 125 -7.13 -0.47 13.14
CA SER A 125 -5.89 -0.76 12.41
C SER A 125 -5.32 -2.14 12.78
N VAL A 126 -5.34 -2.51 14.06
CA VAL A 126 -4.92 -3.85 14.51
C VAL A 126 -5.82 -4.94 13.94
N ALA A 127 -7.15 -4.74 13.96
CA ALA A 127 -8.09 -5.68 13.35
C ALA A 127 -7.84 -5.87 11.85
N ASN A 128 -7.57 -4.78 11.11
CA ASN A 128 -7.22 -4.86 9.69
C ASN A 128 -5.92 -5.62 9.45
N LEU A 129 -4.90 -5.44 10.31
CA LEU A 129 -3.65 -6.18 10.21
C LEU A 129 -3.85 -7.68 10.45
N GLN A 130 -4.70 -8.04 11.41
CA GLN A 130 -5.08 -9.43 11.65
C GLN A 130 -5.81 -10.05 10.44
N THR A 131 -6.73 -9.32 9.82
CA THR A 131 -7.38 -9.78 8.57
C THR A 131 -6.37 -9.95 7.43
N MET A 132 -5.38 -9.05 7.31
CA MET A 132 -4.30 -9.21 6.34
C MET A 132 -3.45 -10.45 6.62
N GLU A 133 -3.14 -10.75 7.89
CA GLU A 133 -2.42 -11.96 8.28
C GLU A 133 -3.19 -13.22 7.88
N GLU A 134 -4.48 -13.29 8.20
CA GLU A 134 -5.36 -14.40 7.80
C GLU A 134 -5.44 -14.55 6.27
N THR A 135 -5.48 -13.42 5.54
CA THR A 135 -5.46 -13.40 4.07
C THR A 135 -4.13 -13.91 3.51
N LEU A 136 -3.01 -13.58 4.15
CA LEU A 136 -1.69 -14.06 3.75
C LEU A 136 -1.52 -15.55 4.06
N GLU A 137 -2.04 -16.04 5.18
CA GLU A 137 -2.05 -17.47 5.53
C GLU A 137 -2.91 -18.29 4.54
N THR A 138 -4.07 -17.77 4.16
CA THR A 138 -4.91 -18.39 3.10
C THR A 138 -4.25 -18.34 1.73
N LEU A 139 -3.57 -17.25 1.35
CA LEU A 139 -2.79 -17.19 0.11
C LEU A 139 -1.61 -18.18 0.12
N GLN A 140 -0.91 -18.31 1.25
CA GLN A 140 0.23 -19.22 1.39
C GLN A 140 -0.21 -20.67 1.30
N SER A 141 -1.34 -21.03 1.91
CA SER A 141 -1.93 -22.37 1.77
C SER A 141 -2.39 -22.65 0.34
N MET A 142 -2.95 -21.66 -0.38
CA MET A 142 -3.31 -21.81 -1.80
C MET A 142 -2.10 -21.89 -2.75
N GLN A 143 -0.99 -21.21 -2.45
CA GLN A 143 0.23 -21.26 -3.26
C GLN A 143 0.93 -22.63 -3.20
N GLY A 144 0.81 -23.37 -2.10
CA GLY A 144 1.33 -24.74 -2.03
C GLY A 144 0.59 -25.71 -2.96
N GLU A 145 -0.74 -25.59 -3.05
CA GLU A 145 -1.58 -26.49 -3.84
C GLU A 145 -1.58 -26.16 -5.35
N SER A 146 -1.40 -24.88 -5.72
CA SER A 146 -1.42 -24.44 -7.12
C SER A 146 -0.10 -24.67 -7.88
N VAL A 147 1.03 -24.82 -7.17
CA VAL A 147 2.34 -25.09 -7.81
C VAL A 147 2.42 -26.55 -8.26
N ASP A 148 1.94 -27.48 -7.45
CA ASP A 148 1.91 -28.90 -7.82
C ASP A 148 0.95 -29.16 -9.01
N GLU A 149 -0.20 -28.47 -9.05
CA GLU A 149 -1.13 -28.54 -10.17
C GLU A 149 -0.54 -27.95 -11.46
N LEU A 150 0.18 -26.82 -11.36
CA LEU A 150 0.87 -26.22 -12.50
C LEU A 150 2.02 -27.10 -12.99
N GLU A 151 2.79 -27.73 -12.09
CA GLU A 151 3.84 -28.69 -12.44
C GLU A 151 3.24 -29.90 -13.17
N ASN A 152 2.14 -30.46 -12.65
CA ASN A 152 1.42 -31.55 -13.31
C ASN A 152 0.90 -31.16 -14.70
N GLN A 153 0.31 -29.98 -14.86
CA GLN A 153 -0.17 -29.50 -16.17
C GLN A 153 0.97 -29.26 -17.16
N LEU A 154 2.13 -28.79 -16.68
CA LEU A 154 3.29 -28.56 -17.53
C LEU A 154 3.93 -29.89 -17.96
N GLU A 155 3.97 -30.88 -17.06
CA GLU A 155 4.44 -32.23 -17.37
C GLU A 155 3.49 -32.95 -18.35
N GLU A 156 2.17 -32.82 -18.16
CA GLU A 156 1.16 -33.33 -19.09
C GLU A 156 1.28 -32.65 -20.46
N SER A 157 1.50 -31.34 -20.50
CA SER A 157 1.72 -30.59 -21.75
C SER A 157 2.99 -31.05 -22.48
N LYS A 158 4.10 -31.27 -21.75
CA LYS A 158 5.32 -31.87 -22.34
C LYS A 158 5.05 -33.26 -22.91
N GLN A 159 4.29 -34.07 -22.19
CA GLN A 159 3.92 -35.42 -22.65
C GLN A 159 3.06 -35.37 -23.91
N ILE A 160 2.11 -34.43 -23.99
CA ILE A 160 1.29 -34.18 -25.18
C ILE A 160 2.19 -33.75 -26.35
N LEU A 161 3.11 -32.81 -26.16
CA LEU A 161 4.05 -32.38 -27.20
C LEU A 161 4.94 -33.51 -27.69
N ALA A 162 5.45 -34.34 -26.78
CA ALA A 162 6.23 -35.53 -27.12
C ALA A 162 5.39 -36.52 -27.95
N SER A 163 4.12 -36.72 -27.59
CA SER A 163 3.21 -37.61 -28.32
C SER A 163 2.82 -37.05 -29.70
N MET A 164 2.63 -35.74 -29.83
CA MET A 164 2.38 -35.08 -31.12
C MET A 164 3.56 -35.23 -32.06
N ASN A 165 4.79 -35.10 -31.55
CA ASN A 165 5.99 -35.25 -32.36
C ASN A 165 6.13 -36.71 -32.88
N VAL A 166 5.81 -37.71 -32.05
CA VAL A 166 5.78 -39.12 -32.49
C VAL A 166 4.70 -39.36 -33.55
N ASN A 167 3.51 -38.76 -33.38
CA ASN A 167 2.41 -38.91 -34.33
C ASN A 167 2.73 -38.24 -35.67
N LEU A 168 3.26 -37.03 -35.66
CA LEU A 168 3.64 -36.28 -36.86
C LEU A 168 4.75 -37.01 -37.64
N LYS A 169 5.75 -37.55 -36.93
CA LYS A 169 6.78 -38.40 -37.56
C LYS A 169 6.22 -39.68 -38.17
N SER A 170 5.25 -40.30 -37.50
CA SER A 170 4.60 -41.52 -38.01
C SER A 170 3.77 -41.21 -39.27
N GLU A 171 3.07 -40.09 -39.28
CA GLU A 171 2.30 -39.61 -40.44
C GLU A 171 3.22 -39.24 -41.62
N LEU A 172 4.31 -38.52 -41.36
CA LEU A 172 5.32 -38.23 -42.40
C LEU A 172 5.91 -39.50 -42.98
N LEU A 173 6.29 -40.47 -42.14
CA LEU A 173 6.84 -41.73 -42.58
C LEU A 173 5.84 -42.52 -43.43
N GLN A 174 4.58 -42.56 -43.02
CA GLN A 174 3.52 -43.22 -43.77
C GLN A 174 3.27 -42.55 -45.13
N ASN A 175 3.26 -41.22 -45.15
CA ASN A 175 3.12 -40.45 -46.39
C ASN A 175 4.32 -40.67 -47.31
N LEU A 176 5.53 -40.65 -46.78
CA LEU A 176 6.77 -40.90 -47.53
C LEU A 176 6.77 -42.30 -48.16
N ILE A 177 6.37 -43.34 -47.41
CA ILE A 177 6.22 -44.70 -47.95
C ILE A 177 5.13 -44.76 -49.03
N SER A 178 4.00 -44.08 -48.81
CA SER A 178 2.87 -44.10 -49.74
C SER A 178 3.18 -43.38 -51.05
N VAL A 179 3.83 -42.21 -50.99
CA VAL A 179 4.31 -41.46 -52.16
C VAL A 179 5.35 -42.28 -52.91
N MET A 180 6.27 -42.91 -52.18
CA MET A 180 7.29 -43.75 -52.80
C MET A 180 6.68 -44.95 -53.54
N LEU A 181 5.73 -45.66 -52.93
CA LEU A 181 5.04 -46.78 -53.60
C LEU A 181 4.21 -46.31 -54.80
N ALA A 182 3.77 -45.05 -54.82
CA ALA A 182 3.07 -44.47 -55.95
C ALA A 182 4.02 -44.01 -57.07
N ALA A 183 5.24 -43.61 -56.72
CA ALA A 183 6.28 -43.18 -57.66
C ALA A 183 6.94 -44.35 -58.40
N ASP A 184 7.07 -45.52 -57.78
CA ASP A 184 7.57 -46.76 -58.42
C ASP A 184 6.56 -47.30 -59.45
N ALA A 185 6.55 -46.72 -60.65
CA ALA A 185 5.58 -47.03 -61.69
C ALA A 185 5.88 -48.36 -62.40
N ASN A 186 7.12 -48.81 -62.37
CA ASN A 186 7.61 -49.99 -63.07
C ASN A 186 7.76 -51.23 -62.14
N GLY A 187 7.66 -51.03 -60.82
CA GLY A 187 7.72 -52.07 -59.81
C GLY A 187 9.11 -52.70 -59.65
N ASP A 188 10.17 -52.02 -60.11
CA ASP A 188 11.54 -52.51 -60.03
C ASP A 188 12.25 -52.12 -58.74
N MET A 189 11.57 -51.37 -57.87
CA MET A 189 12.07 -50.92 -56.57
C MET A 189 13.32 -50.03 -56.66
N LEU A 190 13.60 -49.46 -57.84
CA LEU A 190 14.69 -48.53 -58.13
C LEU A 190 14.14 -47.22 -58.67
N LEU A 191 14.51 -46.11 -58.04
CA LEU A 191 14.03 -44.80 -58.43
C LEU A 191 14.92 -44.20 -59.52
N SER A 192 14.31 -43.89 -60.66
CA SER A 192 14.91 -43.08 -61.72
C SER A 192 15.04 -41.60 -61.28
N ASP A 193 15.87 -40.84 -61.99
CA ASP A 193 16.06 -39.42 -61.66
C ASP A 193 14.77 -38.58 -61.83
N GLU A 194 13.85 -39.03 -62.69
CA GLU A 194 12.54 -38.43 -62.90
C GLU A 194 11.58 -38.75 -61.74
N GLU A 195 11.54 -40.00 -61.27
CA GLU A 195 10.71 -40.42 -60.12
C GLU A 195 11.19 -39.80 -58.80
N ILE A 196 12.49 -39.52 -58.66
CA ILE A 196 13.04 -38.79 -57.51
C ILE A 196 12.55 -37.34 -57.49
N GLU A 197 12.45 -36.69 -58.65
CA GLU A 197 11.97 -35.31 -58.74
C GLU A 197 10.46 -35.23 -58.44
N ASP A 198 9.69 -36.19 -58.94
CA ASP A 198 8.25 -36.31 -58.63
C ASP A 198 8.01 -36.57 -57.14
N LEU A 199 8.83 -37.42 -56.51
CA LEU A 199 8.84 -37.68 -55.07
C LEU A 199 9.13 -36.39 -54.27
N ILE A 200 10.10 -35.58 -54.70
CA ILE A 200 10.46 -34.30 -54.08
C ILE A 200 9.27 -33.34 -54.12
N HIS A 201 8.67 -33.14 -55.30
CA HIS A 201 7.51 -32.26 -55.46
C HIS A 201 6.30 -32.72 -54.64
N GLN A 202 6.09 -34.02 -54.53
CA GLN A 202 4.98 -34.55 -53.75
C GLN A 202 5.23 -34.43 -52.24
N LEU A 203 6.48 -34.51 -51.78
CA LEU A 203 6.85 -34.23 -50.39
C LEU A 203 6.76 -32.74 -50.03
N GLU A 204 7.10 -31.83 -50.94
CA GLU A 204 6.92 -30.38 -50.76
C GLU A 204 5.46 -29.96 -50.61
N SER A 205 4.53 -30.76 -51.17
CA SER A 205 3.09 -30.50 -51.05
C SER A 205 2.51 -30.80 -49.65
N ILE A 206 3.28 -31.47 -48.79
CA ILE A 206 2.90 -31.76 -47.41
C ILE A 206 3.08 -30.50 -46.57
N HIS A 207 1.98 -29.98 -46.03
CA HIS A 207 1.98 -28.73 -45.27
C HIS A 207 2.75 -28.89 -43.95
N GLY A 208 3.61 -27.92 -43.62
CA GLY A 208 4.29 -27.83 -42.32
C GLY A 208 5.72 -28.41 -42.27
N VAL A 209 6.30 -28.81 -43.41
CA VAL A 209 7.65 -29.38 -43.48
C VAL A 209 8.48 -28.69 -44.54
N GLU A 210 9.63 -28.14 -44.16
CA GLU A 210 10.63 -27.62 -45.08
C GLU A 210 11.59 -28.74 -45.49
N LEU A 211 11.59 -29.04 -46.80
CA LEU A 211 12.40 -30.09 -47.39
C LEU A 211 13.68 -29.49 -47.99
N LYS A 212 14.85 -30.01 -47.59
CA LYS A 212 16.12 -29.69 -48.26
C LYS A 212 16.32 -30.60 -49.47
N GLU A 213 15.77 -30.21 -50.62
CA GLU A 213 15.76 -30.98 -51.88
C GLU A 213 17.14 -31.59 -52.24
N GLN A 214 18.21 -30.77 -52.26
CA GLN A 214 19.55 -31.25 -52.59
C GLN A 214 20.07 -32.32 -51.63
N MET A 215 19.78 -32.19 -50.32
CA MET A 215 20.23 -33.17 -49.33
C MET A 215 19.48 -34.48 -49.50
N LEU A 216 18.17 -34.42 -49.71
CA LEU A 216 17.34 -35.58 -49.97
C LEU A 216 17.84 -36.34 -51.22
N LYS A 217 18.05 -35.62 -52.32
CA LYS A 217 18.52 -36.18 -53.59
C LYS A 217 19.86 -36.88 -53.45
N ASN A 218 20.82 -36.25 -52.76
CA ASN A 218 22.14 -36.84 -52.52
C ASN A 218 22.05 -38.13 -51.70
N ILE A 219 21.22 -38.16 -50.66
CA ILE A 219 21.07 -39.34 -49.79
C ILE A 219 20.40 -40.50 -50.54
N ILE A 220 19.40 -40.22 -51.37
CA ILE A 220 18.76 -41.26 -52.20
C ILE A 220 19.75 -41.84 -53.22
N ILE A 221 20.58 -40.99 -53.84
CA ILE A 221 21.61 -41.43 -54.80
C ILE A 221 22.70 -42.24 -54.08
N ASP A 222 23.21 -41.76 -52.95
CA ASP A 222 24.28 -42.41 -52.18
C ASP A 222 23.84 -43.75 -51.59
N ALA A 223 22.55 -43.87 -51.23
CA ALA A 223 21.96 -45.11 -50.73
C ALA A 223 21.53 -46.08 -51.85
N GLY A 224 21.97 -45.83 -53.10
CA GLY A 224 21.84 -46.75 -54.22
C GLY A 224 20.48 -46.70 -54.92
N ARG A 225 19.75 -45.58 -54.83
CA ARG A 225 18.46 -45.33 -55.49
C ARG A 225 17.38 -46.40 -55.21
N SER A 226 17.50 -47.10 -54.09
CA SER A 226 16.62 -48.21 -53.74
C SER A 226 15.69 -47.84 -52.58
N VAL A 227 14.60 -48.60 -52.45
CA VAL A 227 13.70 -48.56 -51.28
C VAL A 227 14.45 -48.62 -49.95
N ALA A 228 15.55 -49.36 -49.91
CA ALA A 228 16.39 -49.46 -48.71
C ALA A 228 17.01 -48.11 -48.33
N GLY A 229 17.38 -47.29 -49.31
CA GLY A 229 17.88 -45.94 -49.09
C GLY A 229 16.83 -44.96 -48.57
N ILE A 230 15.56 -45.18 -48.93
CA ILE A 230 14.44 -44.41 -48.37
C ILE A 230 14.11 -44.87 -46.95
N MET A 231 14.27 -46.15 -46.63
CA MET A 231 14.19 -46.62 -45.25
C MET A 231 15.34 -46.09 -44.39
N GLU A 232 16.53 -45.90 -44.97
CA GLU A 232 17.66 -45.22 -44.35
C GLU A 232 17.33 -43.74 -44.08
N LEU A 233 16.69 -43.08 -45.04
CA LEU A 233 16.18 -41.71 -44.90
C LEU A 233 15.11 -41.62 -43.80
N ALA A 234 14.12 -42.51 -43.80
CA ALA A 234 13.08 -42.58 -42.79
C ALA A 234 13.65 -42.83 -41.38
N ARG A 235 14.73 -43.61 -41.28
CA ARG A 235 15.50 -43.78 -40.03
C ARG A 235 16.17 -42.48 -39.59
N HIS A 236 16.70 -41.68 -40.53
CA HIS A 236 17.22 -40.34 -40.22
C HIS A 236 16.12 -39.37 -39.72
N VAL A 237 14.86 -39.52 -40.16
CA VAL A 237 13.73 -38.71 -39.67
C VAL A 237 13.25 -39.15 -38.27
N LEU A 238 13.24 -40.46 -38.01
CA LEU A 238 12.73 -41.02 -36.75
C LEU A 238 13.74 -40.91 -35.59
N CYS A 239 15.04 -41.06 -35.84
CA CYS A 239 16.07 -41.11 -34.79
C CYS A 239 16.69 -39.74 -34.50
N ASP A 240 15.92 -38.87 -33.85
CA ASP A 240 16.27 -37.46 -33.53
C ASP A 240 17.43 -37.28 -32.53
N LYS A 241 17.97 -38.35 -31.92
CA LYS A 241 18.89 -38.21 -30.77
C LYS A 241 20.38 -38.12 -31.12
N ASP A 242 20.78 -38.49 -32.34
CA ASP A 242 22.20 -38.67 -32.68
C ASP A 242 22.64 -37.92 -33.95
N ILE A 243 21.76 -37.09 -34.54
CA ILE A 243 22.06 -36.37 -35.79
C ILE A 243 22.16 -34.87 -35.46
N PRO A 244 23.31 -34.21 -35.71
CA PRO A 244 23.45 -32.77 -35.47
C PRO A 244 22.50 -31.97 -36.39
N GLU A 245 21.96 -30.86 -35.88
CA GLU A 245 20.88 -30.05 -36.51
C GLU A 245 21.20 -29.61 -37.95
N ASP A 246 22.47 -29.50 -38.31
CA ASP A 246 22.97 -29.16 -39.64
C ASP A 246 22.70 -30.24 -40.71
N LYS A 247 22.42 -31.48 -40.29
CA LYS A 247 22.14 -32.63 -41.16
C LYS A 247 20.68 -33.07 -41.18
N ASN A 248 19.78 -32.36 -40.47
CA ASN A 248 18.36 -32.64 -40.57
C ASN A 248 17.83 -32.21 -41.95
N ILE A 249 17.22 -33.17 -42.65
CA ILE A 249 16.71 -33.05 -44.02
C ILE A 249 15.31 -32.41 -44.02
N PHE A 250 14.60 -32.57 -42.91
CA PHE A 250 13.28 -32.02 -42.64
C PHE A 250 13.41 -31.02 -41.50
N ALA A 251 13.06 -29.77 -41.76
CA ALA A 251 12.83 -28.80 -40.70
C ALA A 251 11.31 -28.69 -40.49
N LEU A 252 10.86 -28.90 -39.25
CA LEU A 252 9.46 -28.64 -38.90
C LEU A 252 9.29 -27.12 -38.85
N VAL A 253 8.38 -26.61 -39.68
CA VAL A 253 8.03 -25.19 -39.65
C VAL A 253 7.16 -24.99 -38.42
N GLU A 254 7.71 -24.39 -37.36
CA GLU A 254 6.89 -23.89 -36.26
C GLU A 254 6.01 -22.75 -36.79
N GLU A 255 4.78 -23.06 -37.24
CA GLU A 255 3.75 -22.04 -37.42
C GLU A 255 3.36 -21.50 -36.04
N TYR A 256 4.11 -20.50 -35.57
CA TYR A 256 3.60 -19.56 -34.57
C TYR A 256 2.61 -18.62 -35.25
N LYS A 257 1.32 -18.88 -35.04
CA LYS A 257 0.26 -17.87 -35.16
C LYS A 257 -0.68 -17.93 -33.97
#